data_AF-A0A936I4H5-F1
#
_entry.id   AF-A0A936I4H5-F1
#
_cell.length_a   1.000
_cell.length_b   1.000
_cell.length_c   1.000
_cell.angle_alpha   90.00
_cell.angle_beta   90.00
_cell.angle_gamma   90.00
#
_symmetry.space_group_name_H-M   'P 1'
#
loop_
_entity.id
_entity.type
_entity.pdbx_description
1 polymer ?
#
loop_
_entity_poly.entity_id
_entity_poly.type
_entity_poly.pdbx_seq_one_letter_code
_entity_poly.pdbx_strand_id
1 'polypeptide(L)'
;MCFALLFATYMVIAVLDSEWGFDGIVGLFFQLLWAGLISALTIVVCLVIGLPIRILHSVRHWWGNRIFIPLLLILIGIALFVLAHQPDNMTVVRVDDLVAPDDIEVPEKLVPHLGYVAAGWFLSAFGVLHLFPPERWMESVQSYLTRAWTK
;
A
#
# COMPACT_ATOMS: atom_id res chain seq x y z
N MET A 1 -13.96 2.10 1.79
CA MET A 1 -13.21 1.85 3.04
C MET A 1 -11.73 1.59 2.78
N CYS A 2 -11.36 0.56 2.00
CA CYS A 2 -9.94 0.27 1.69
C CYS A 2 -9.16 1.47 1.13
N PHE A 3 -9.73 2.22 0.16
CA PHE A 3 -9.11 3.43 -0.36
C PHE A 3 -8.86 4.48 0.71
N ALA A 4 -9.86 4.77 1.56
CA ALA A 4 -9.73 5.75 2.63
C ALA A 4 -8.66 5.36 3.66
N LEU A 5 -8.57 4.06 4.00
CA LEU A 5 -7.54 3.55 4.90
C LEU A 5 -6.14 3.68 4.31
N LEU A 6 -5.93 3.26 3.05
CA LEU A 6 -4.65 3.41 2.38
C LEU A 6 -4.25 4.88 2.28
N PHE A 7 -5.16 5.70 1.77
CA PHE A 7 -4.94 7.13 1.65
C PHE A 7 -4.57 7.78 2.99
N ALA A 8 -5.32 7.48 4.06
CA ALA A 8 -5.02 8.00 5.39
C ALA A 8 -3.66 7.51 5.91
N THR A 9 -3.33 6.23 5.76
CA THR A 9 -2.03 5.69 6.17
C THR A 9 -0.88 6.36 5.43
N TYR A 10 -1.00 6.57 4.12
CA TYR A 10 0.01 7.30 3.35
C TYR A 10 0.16 8.73 3.84
N MET A 11 -0.96 9.43 4.07
CA MET A 11 -0.93 10.81 4.54
C MET A 11 -0.30 10.93 5.93
N VAL A 12 -0.55 9.97 6.83
CA VAL A 12 0.12 9.94 8.14
C VAL A 12 1.64 9.79 7.96
N ILE A 13 2.09 8.87 7.12
CA ILE A 13 3.53 8.69 6.84
C ILE A 13 4.13 9.95 6.22
N ALA A 14 3.43 10.55 5.25
CA ALA A 14 3.87 11.76 4.55
C ALA A 14 4.01 12.97 5.48
N VAL A 15 3.07 13.16 6.41
CA VAL A 15 3.13 14.23 7.43
C VAL A 15 4.24 13.96 8.45
N LEU A 16 4.50 12.70 8.81
CA LEU A 16 5.57 12.35 9.72
C LEU A 16 6.97 12.55 9.10
N ASP A 17 7.10 12.40 7.78
CA ASP A 17 8.37 12.59 7.04
C ASP A 17 8.54 14.02 6.50
N SER A 18 7.51 14.87 6.56
CA SER A 18 7.60 16.24 6.02
C SER A 18 8.40 17.15 6.94
N GLU A 19 9.39 17.84 6.37
CA GLU A 19 10.06 18.96 7.02
C GLU A 19 9.13 20.19 7.06
N TRP A 20 9.06 20.87 8.19
CA TRP A 20 8.14 22.00 8.38
C TRP A 20 8.73 23.26 7.74
N GLY A 21 8.09 23.76 6.68
CA GLY A 21 8.49 24.95 5.92
C GLY A 21 7.55 25.23 4.74
N PHE A 22 7.72 26.35 4.02
CA PHE A 22 6.89 26.67 2.85
C PHE A 22 7.02 25.61 1.75
N ASP A 23 8.24 25.13 1.50
CA ASP A 23 8.51 24.03 0.56
C ASP A 23 7.89 22.70 1.02
N GLY A 24 7.87 22.44 2.33
CA GLY A 24 7.21 21.28 2.91
C GLY A 24 5.68 21.31 2.74
N ILE A 25 5.06 22.48 2.86
CA ILE A 25 3.61 22.66 2.64
C ILE A 25 3.25 22.42 1.17
N VAL A 26 4.02 22.98 0.24
CA VAL A 26 3.82 22.73 -1.21
C VAL A 26 4.06 21.25 -1.52
N GLY A 27 5.08 20.63 -0.91
CA GLY A 27 5.36 19.21 -0.99
C GLY A 27 4.19 18.34 -0.51
N LEU A 28 3.54 18.71 0.59
CA LEU A 28 2.36 18.00 1.12
C LEU A 28 1.18 17.99 0.14
N PHE A 29 0.96 19.09 -0.60
CA PHE A 29 -0.08 19.11 -1.65
C PHE A 29 0.23 18.14 -2.78
N PHE A 30 1.50 18.02 -3.21
CA PHE A 30 1.91 17.03 -4.18
C PHE A 30 1.81 15.60 -3.62
N GLN A 31 2.20 15.39 -2.37
CA GLN A 31 2.07 14.11 -1.68
C GLN A 31 0.60 13.67 -1.58
N LEU A 32 -0.35 14.58 -1.45
CA LEU A 32 -1.79 14.28 -1.47
C LEU A 32 -2.23 13.66 -2.81
N LEU A 33 -1.79 14.22 -3.93
CA LEU A 33 -2.08 13.68 -5.26
C LEU A 33 -1.43 12.30 -5.44
N TRP A 34 -0.18 12.15 -5.03
CA TRP A 34 0.54 10.87 -5.05
C TRP A 34 -0.11 9.81 -4.16
N ALA A 35 -0.58 10.19 -2.97
CA ALA A 35 -1.30 9.31 -2.05
C ALA A 35 -2.54 8.72 -2.73
N GLY A 36 -3.31 9.56 -3.42
CA GLY A 36 -4.50 9.16 -4.17
C GLY A 36 -4.14 8.20 -5.31
N LEU A 37 -3.14 8.54 -6.11
CA LEU A 37 -2.70 7.73 -7.26
C LEU A 37 -2.17 6.36 -6.83
N ILE A 38 -1.26 6.32 -5.86
CA ILE A 38 -0.66 5.09 -5.34
C ILE A 38 -1.73 4.20 -4.70
N SER A 39 -2.64 4.78 -3.91
CA SER A 39 -3.74 4.02 -3.29
C SER A 39 -4.67 3.42 -4.33
N ALA A 40 -5.04 4.19 -5.36
CA ALA A 40 -5.88 3.70 -6.45
C ALA A 40 -5.19 2.57 -7.23
N LEU A 41 -3.92 2.76 -7.61
CA LEU A 41 -3.13 1.75 -8.30
C LEU A 41 -2.99 0.47 -7.48
N THR A 42 -2.70 0.60 -6.17
CA THR A 42 -2.60 -0.54 -5.25
C THR A 42 -3.88 -1.36 -5.22
N ILE A 43 -5.04 -0.69 -5.17
CA ILE A 43 -6.35 -1.38 -5.19
C ILE A 43 -6.53 -2.14 -6.50
N VAL A 44 -6.21 -1.53 -7.65
CA VAL A 44 -6.30 -2.20 -8.95
C VAL A 44 -5.43 -3.45 -8.98
N VAL A 45 -4.17 -3.34 -8.54
CA VAL A 45 -3.24 -4.48 -8.46
C VAL A 45 -3.78 -5.56 -7.51
N CYS A 46 -4.29 -5.19 -6.34
CA CYS A 46 -4.90 -6.13 -5.39
C CYS A 46 -6.14 -6.82 -5.97
N LEU A 47 -6.96 -6.12 -6.77
CA LEU A 47 -8.11 -6.70 -7.46
C LEU A 47 -7.69 -7.69 -8.54
N VAL A 48 -6.66 -7.37 -9.33
CA VAL A 48 -6.13 -8.26 -10.37
C VAL A 48 -5.54 -9.52 -9.75
N ILE A 49 -4.70 -9.37 -8.71
CA ILE A 49 -4.07 -10.51 -8.01
C ILE A 49 -5.11 -11.31 -7.22
N GLY A 50 -6.13 -10.65 -6.67
CA GLY A 50 -7.24 -11.30 -5.96
C GLY A 50 -8.30 -11.90 -6.89
N LEU A 51 -8.24 -11.63 -8.20
CA LEU A 51 -9.24 -12.10 -9.16
C LEU A 51 -9.35 -13.63 -9.23
N PRO A 52 -8.25 -14.41 -9.25
CA PRO A 52 -8.32 -15.88 -9.26
C PRO A 52 -9.07 -16.44 -8.05
N ILE A 53 -8.93 -15.80 -6.88
CA ILE A 53 -9.62 -16.16 -5.64
C ILE A 53 -11.15 -15.99 -5.81
N ARG A 54 -11.58 -15.03 -6.62
CA ARG A 54 -13.00 -14.70 -6.83
C ARG A 54 -13.64 -15.51 -7.95
N ILE A 55 -12.90 -15.84 -9.00
CA ILE A 55 -13.40 -16.57 -10.18
C ILE A 55 -13.57 -18.06 -9.87
N LEU A 56 -12.57 -18.69 -9.23
CA LEU A 56 -12.59 -20.13 -9.01
C LEU A 56 -13.51 -20.47 -7.83
N HIS A 57 -14.62 -21.16 -8.09
CA HIS A 57 -15.63 -21.50 -7.07
C HIS A 57 -15.02 -22.21 -5.85
N SER A 58 -14.09 -23.15 -6.08
CA SER A 58 -13.40 -23.89 -5.01
C SER A 58 -12.58 -22.95 -4.13
N VAL A 59 -11.82 -22.03 -4.73
CA VAL A 59 -10.98 -21.06 -4.00
C VAL A 59 -11.83 -20.04 -3.27
N ARG A 60 -12.90 -19.55 -3.91
CA ARG A 60 -13.85 -18.62 -3.29
C ARG A 60 -14.48 -19.20 -2.04
N HIS A 61 -14.96 -20.46 -2.11
CA HIS A 61 -15.56 -21.13 -0.95
C HIS A 61 -14.52 -21.37 0.15
N TRP A 62 -13.32 -21.81 -0.23
CA TRP A 62 -12.21 -22.02 0.70
C TRP A 62 -11.79 -20.73 1.42
N TRP A 63 -11.71 -19.62 0.67
CA TRP A 63 -11.31 -18.30 1.18
C TRP A 63 -12.42 -17.67 2.04
N GLY A 64 -13.68 -17.76 1.59
CA GLY A 64 -14.84 -17.23 2.32
C GLY A 64 -15.05 -17.87 3.70
N ASN A 65 -14.66 -19.14 3.87
CA ASN A 65 -14.76 -19.82 5.16
C ASN A 65 -13.60 -19.48 6.13
N ARG A 66 -12.62 -18.66 5.71
CA ARG A 66 -11.38 -18.40 6.46
C ARG A 66 -11.06 -16.92 6.58
N ILE A 67 -11.92 -16.18 7.29
CA ILE A 67 -11.70 -14.76 7.64
C ILE A 67 -10.36 -14.51 8.36
N PHE A 68 -9.80 -15.52 9.02
CA PHE A 68 -8.48 -15.39 9.67
C PHE A 68 -7.32 -15.14 8.69
N ILE A 69 -7.43 -15.54 7.42
CA ILE A 69 -6.38 -15.34 6.41
C ILE A 69 -6.18 -13.85 6.11
N PRO A 70 -7.22 -13.07 5.71
CA PRO A 70 -7.04 -11.64 5.49
C PRO A 70 -6.61 -10.90 6.77
N LEU A 71 -7.06 -11.32 7.95
CA LEU A 71 -6.58 -10.78 9.23
C LEU A 71 -5.08 -11.04 9.44
N LEU A 72 -4.61 -12.26 9.15
CA LEU A 72 -3.19 -12.61 9.24
C LEU A 72 -2.35 -11.75 8.27
N LEU A 73 -2.84 -11.53 7.05
CA LEU A 73 -2.15 -10.69 6.06
C LEU A 73 -2.02 -9.23 6.53
N ILE A 74 -3.05 -8.69 7.18
CA ILE A 74 -2.99 -7.36 7.80
C ILE A 74 -1.96 -7.34 8.93
N LEU A 75 -1.96 -8.35 9.81
CA LEU A 75 -1.00 -8.44 10.92
C LEU A 75 0.44 -8.55 10.41
N ILE A 76 0.69 -9.38 9.39
CA ILE A 76 2.01 -9.50 8.74
C ILE A 76 2.40 -8.16 8.11
N GLY A 77 1.45 -7.47 7.44
CA GLY A 77 1.71 -6.17 6.84
C GLY A 77 2.13 -5.10 7.86
N ILE A 78 1.46 -5.05 9.01
CA ILE A 78 1.82 -4.18 10.13
C ILE A 78 3.19 -4.56 10.70
N ALA A 79 3.47 -5.86 10.88
CA ALA A 79 4.77 -6.33 11.37
C ALA A 79 5.91 -5.90 10.43
N LEU A 80 5.71 -5.94 9.12
CA LEU A 80 6.69 -5.47 8.14
C LEU A 80 6.93 -3.95 8.22
N PHE A 81 5.89 -3.14 8.48
CA PHE A 81 6.09 -1.71 8.73
C PHE A 81 6.93 -1.46 9.98
N VAL A 82 6.72 -2.23 11.06
CA VAL A 82 7.53 -2.13 12.28
C VAL A 82 8.97 -2.56 12.00
N LEU A 83 9.18 -3.66 11.26
CA LEU A 83 10.52 -4.13 10.88
C LEU A 83 11.26 -3.14 9.98
N ALA A 84 10.53 -2.43 9.10
CA ALA A 84 11.11 -1.40 8.24
C ALA A 84 11.71 -0.23 9.04
N HIS A 85 11.21 0.03 10.26
CA HIS A 85 11.68 1.08 11.15
C HIS A 85 12.73 0.59 12.17
N GLN A 86 13.23 -0.65 12.04
CA GLN A 86 14.36 -1.09 12.85
C GLN A 86 15.66 -0.47 12.33
N PRO A 87 16.56 -0.03 13.22
CA PRO A 87 17.81 0.64 12.84
C PRO A 87 18.68 -0.21 11.91
N ASP A 88 18.69 -1.53 12.09
CA ASP A 88 19.43 -2.46 11.23
C ASP A 88 18.88 -2.58 9.79
N ASN A 89 17.62 -2.18 9.58
CA ASN A 89 16.91 -2.26 8.30
C ASN A 89 16.68 -0.87 7.68
N MET A 90 17.34 0.18 8.17
CA MET A 90 17.30 1.49 7.55
C MET A 90 18.40 1.61 6.50
N THR A 91 18.05 2.11 5.33
CA THR A 91 19.01 2.44 4.27
C THR A 91 19.43 3.89 4.39
N VAL A 92 20.74 4.14 4.45
CA VAL A 92 21.30 5.49 4.43
C VAL A 92 21.26 6.00 3.00
N VAL A 93 20.47 7.04 2.75
CA VAL A 93 20.47 7.75 1.47
C VAL A 93 21.29 9.01 1.66
N ARG A 94 22.42 9.10 0.94
CA ARG A 94 23.20 10.33 0.84
C ARG A 94 22.50 11.27 -0.12
N VAL A 95 22.22 12.47 0.34
CA VAL A 95 21.69 13.55 -0.50
C VAL A 95 22.87 14.14 -1.28
N ASP A 96 23.36 13.40 -2.28
CA ASP A 96 24.35 13.90 -3.22
C ASP A 96 23.62 14.81 -4.21
N ASP A 97 23.47 16.12 -3.93
CA ASP A 97 23.14 17.11 -4.98
C ASP A 97 23.24 18.60 -4.58
N LEU A 98 24.11 18.98 -3.64
CA LEU A 98 24.59 20.37 -3.58
C LEU A 98 26.09 20.36 -3.37
N VAL A 99 26.78 21.11 -4.23
CA VAL A 99 28.20 21.48 -4.10
C VAL A 99 28.40 22.06 -2.70
N ALA A 100 28.72 21.21 -1.73
CA ALA A 100 29.17 21.62 -0.42
C ALA A 100 30.65 21.99 -0.58
N PRO A 101 31.07 23.23 -0.22
CA PRO A 101 32.47 23.48 0.06
C PRO A 101 32.92 22.49 1.14
N ASP A 102 34.16 21.99 1.03
CA ASP A 102 34.77 20.79 1.65
C ASP A 102 34.53 20.50 3.17
N ASP A 103 33.77 21.31 3.91
CA ASP A 103 33.61 21.25 5.38
C ASP A 103 32.15 21.15 5.89
N ILE A 104 31.15 20.85 5.06
CA ILE A 104 29.76 20.68 5.54
C ILE A 104 29.37 19.20 5.52
N GLU A 105 29.18 18.62 6.71
CA GLU A 105 28.62 17.27 6.89
C GLU A 105 27.27 17.17 6.14
N VAL A 106 27.25 16.38 5.06
CA VAL A 106 26.01 16.08 4.33
C VAL A 106 25.06 15.36 5.28
N PRO A 107 23.83 15.87 5.53
CA PRO A 107 22.91 15.19 6.41
C PRO A 107 22.53 13.83 5.82
N GLU A 108 22.95 12.76 6.48
CA GLU A 108 22.57 11.40 6.13
C GLU A 108 21.09 11.20 6.50
N LYS A 109 20.20 11.03 5.50
CA LYS A 109 18.80 10.69 5.75
C LYS A 109 18.66 9.17 5.85
N LEU A 110 18.28 8.70 7.03
CA LEU A 110 17.89 7.30 7.26
C LEU A 110 16.49 7.07 6.70
N VAL A 111 16.38 6.30 5.63
CA VAL A 111 15.10 5.95 5.00
C VAL A 111 14.79 4.48 5.31
N PRO A 112 13.56 4.14 5.74
CA PRO A 112 13.14 2.75 5.92
C PRO A 112 13.36 1.93 4.63
N HIS A 113 13.83 0.69 4.76
CA HIS A 113 14.07 -0.15 3.59
C HIS A 113 12.79 -0.36 2.77
N LEU A 114 12.80 0.16 1.54
CA LEU A 114 11.63 0.27 0.66
C LEU A 114 10.91 -1.06 0.46
N GLY A 115 11.64 -2.18 0.42
CA GLY A 115 11.06 -3.50 0.25
C GLY A 115 10.09 -3.89 1.38
N TYR A 116 10.42 -3.57 2.63
CA TYR A 116 9.56 -3.90 3.77
C TYR A 116 8.32 -2.99 3.80
N VAL A 117 8.51 -1.71 3.50
CA VAL A 117 7.40 -0.73 3.40
C VAL A 117 6.44 -1.13 2.28
N ALA A 118 6.95 -1.45 1.08
CA ALA A 118 6.14 -1.83 -0.07
C ALA A 118 5.40 -3.16 0.16
N ALA A 119 6.08 -4.17 0.71
CA ALA A 119 5.46 -5.45 1.05
C ALA A 119 4.41 -5.30 2.15
N GLY A 120 4.72 -4.53 3.20
CA GLY A 120 3.79 -4.24 4.30
C GLY A 120 2.53 -3.52 3.83
N TRP A 121 2.71 -2.51 2.97
CA TRP A 121 1.64 -1.77 2.33
C TRP A 121 0.74 -2.67 1.49
N PHE A 122 1.33 -3.48 0.61
CA PHE A 122 0.58 -4.37 -0.27
C PHE A 122 -0.19 -5.44 0.50
N LEU A 123 0.44 -6.11 1.48
CA LEU A 123 -0.22 -7.15 2.28
C LEU A 123 -1.37 -6.59 3.13
N SER A 124 -1.17 -5.40 3.71
CA SER A 124 -2.23 -4.71 4.45
C SER A 124 -3.39 -4.32 3.52
N ALA A 125 -3.09 -3.73 2.36
CA ALA A 125 -4.08 -3.37 1.35
C ALA A 125 -4.88 -4.60 0.88
N PHE A 126 -4.18 -5.68 0.55
CA PHE A 126 -4.78 -6.91 0.09
C PHE A 126 -5.65 -7.55 1.16
N GLY A 127 -5.17 -7.62 2.40
CA GLY A 127 -5.91 -8.16 3.53
C GLY A 127 -7.19 -7.37 3.83
N VAL A 128 -7.11 -6.03 3.91
CA VAL A 128 -8.27 -5.15 4.13
C VAL A 128 -9.30 -5.30 3.00
N LEU A 129 -8.85 -5.33 1.74
CA LEU A 129 -9.73 -5.47 0.58
C LEU A 129 -10.47 -6.82 0.56
N HIS A 130 -9.84 -7.89 1.06
CA HIS A 130 -10.43 -9.24 1.10
C HIS A 130 -11.19 -9.52 2.40
N LEU A 131 -11.00 -8.71 3.45
CA LEU A 131 -11.81 -8.76 4.67
C LEU A 131 -13.21 -8.18 4.43
N PHE A 132 -13.30 -7.14 3.60
CA PHE A 132 -14.57 -6.51 3.19
C PHE A 132 -14.73 -6.56 1.66
N PRO A 133 -15.04 -7.73 1.09
CA PRO A 133 -15.17 -7.86 -0.35
C PRO A 133 -16.31 -6.96 -0.87
N PRO A 134 -16.09 -6.21 -1.96
CA PRO A 134 -17.14 -5.39 -2.55
C PRO A 134 -18.14 -6.28 -3.29
N GLU A 135 -19.18 -6.76 -2.60
CA GLU A 135 -20.18 -7.69 -3.13
C GLU A 135 -20.87 -7.14 -4.40
N ARG A 136 -21.18 -5.84 -4.44
CA ARG A 136 -21.90 -5.18 -5.55
C ARG A 136 -21.17 -5.23 -6.91
N TRP A 137 -19.84 -5.19 -6.90
CA TRP A 137 -19.05 -5.25 -8.14
C TRP A 137 -18.98 -6.69 -8.67
N MET A 138 -19.09 -7.66 -7.75
CA MET A 138 -18.98 -9.07 -8.05
C MET A 138 -20.20 -9.57 -8.84
N GLU A 139 -21.39 -9.07 -8.53
CA GLU A 139 -22.62 -9.33 -9.29
C GLU A 139 -22.51 -8.83 -10.74
N SER A 140 -21.97 -7.62 -10.94
CA SER A 140 -21.78 -7.07 -12.29
C SER A 140 -20.78 -7.90 -13.10
N VAL A 141 -19.61 -8.22 -12.55
CA VAL A 141 -18.59 -9.02 -13.26
C VAL A 141 -19.08 -10.43 -13.57
N GLN A 142 -19.79 -11.08 -12.64
CA GLN A 142 -20.40 -12.40 -12.90
C GLN A 142 -21.45 -12.33 -14.01
N SER A 143 -22.26 -11.27 -14.07
CA SER A 143 -23.25 -11.10 -15.13
C SER A 143 -22.62 -10.94 -16.51
N TYR A 144 -21.48 -10.25 -16.62
CA TYR A 144 -20.75 -10.11 -17.88
C TYR A 144 -20.07 -11.42 -18.30
N LEU A 145 -19.44 -12.13 -17.36
CA LEU A 145 -18.77 -13.40 -17.65
C LEU A 145 -19.76 -14.50 -18.04
N THR A 146 -20.90 -14.61 -17.35
CA THR A 146 -21.94 -15.58 -17.72
C THR A 146 -22.51 -15.29 -19.11
N ARG A 147 -22.75 -14.01 -19.46
CA ARG A 147 -23.17 -13.61 -20.82
C ARG A 147 -22.14 -13.93 -21.90
N ALA A 148 -20.85 -13.80 -21.60
CA ALA A 148 -19.77 -14.09 -22.55
C ALA A 148 -19.59 -15.59 -22.82
N TRP A 149 -19.95 -16.45 -21.88
CA TRP A 149 -19.86 -17.91 -22.02
C TRP A 149 -21.12 -18.57 -22.59
N THR A 150 -22.27 -17.90 -22.57
CA THR A 150 -23.52 -18.37 -23.19
C THR A 150 -23.67 -18.00 -24.67
N LYS A 151 -22.71 -17.29 -25.25
CA LYS A 151 -22.60 -17.01 -26.69
C LYS A 151 -21.52 -17.88 -27.30
#